data_AF-A0A968WIV4-F1
#
_entry.id   AF-A0A968WIV4-F1
#
_cell.length_a   1.000
_cell.length_b   1.000
_cell.length_c   1.000
_cell.angle_alpha   90.00
_cell.angle_beta   90.00
_cell.angle_gamma   90.00
#
_symmetry.space_group_name_H-M   'P 1'
#
loop_
_entity.id
_entity.type
_entity.pdbx_description
1 polymer ?
#
loop_
_entity_poly.entity_id
_entity_poly.type
_entity_poly.pdbx_seq_one_letter_code
_entity_poly.pdbx_strand_id
1 'polypeptide(L)'
;MAFALKYPDLLSSLIVVDIAPRNYPVHHDRILEGLKAIQPSELTSRIDADDALAKYVPEPDVRQFLLKNLQRDANNQFSWKLNVKALDENIELIGQGEPYKGTFEKETLFVRGIKSHYIEDGDRARIKQLFPHSTLVTMETGHWVQAEKPEEFVSVVKTFLHEKVNL
;
A
#
# COMPACT_ATOMS: atom_id res chain seq x y z
N MET A 1 4.54 2.93 8.48
CA MET A 1 4.64 2.47 9.88
C MET A 1 4.92 3.62 10.86
N ALA A 2 5.25 4.81 10.36
CA ALA A 2 5.44 6.08 11.06
C ALA A 2 4.54 6.34 12.27
N PHE A 3 3.24 6.09 12.16
CA PHE A 3 2.29 6.30 13.26
C PHE A 3 2.63 5.46 14.48
N ALA A 4 3.00 4.18 14.28
CA ALA A 4 3.37 3.27 15.36
C ALA A 4 4.66 3.73 16.06
N LEU A 5 5.64 4.24 15.29
CA LEU A 5 6.88 4.78 15.84
C LEU A 5 6.67 6.10 16.59
N LYS A 6 5.75 6.94 16.11
CA LYS A 6 5.46 8.25 16.72
C LYS A 6 4.58 8.15 17.96
N TYR A 7 3.62 7.24 17.96
CA TYR A 7 2.61 7.09 19.01
C TYR A 7 2.50 5.62 19.46
N PRO A 8 3.58 5.01 19.97
CA PRO A 8 3.62 3.58 20.27
C PRO A 8 2.58 3.15 21.30
N ASP A 9 2.18 4.05 22.21
CA ASP A 9 1.23 3.75 23.28
C ASP A 9 -0.22 3.64 22.79
N LEU A 10 -0.55 4.20 21.62
CA LEU A 10 -1.91 4.21 21.07
C LEU A 10 -2.26 2.93 20.28
N LEU A 11 -1.31 2.04 20.04
CA LEU A 11 -1.51 0.77 19.34
C LEU A 11 -1.23 -0.40 20.28
N SER A 12 -1.99 -1.48 20.21
CA SER A 12 -1.66 -2.73 20.93
C SER A 12 -0.72 -3.63 20.13
N SER A 13 -0.80 -3.58 18.80
CA SER A 13 0.01 -4.35 17.86
C SER A 13 -0.03 -3.71 16.47
N LEU A 14 0.77 -4.23 15.52
CA LEU A 14 0.82 -3.75 14.14
C LEU A 14 0.86 -4.93 13.15
N ILE A 15 0.15 -4.81 12.03
CA ILE A 15 0.30 -5.70 10.87
C ILE A 15 0.73 -4.86 9.68
N VAL A 16 1.85 -5.23 9.05
CA VAL A 16 2.44 -4.57 7.88
C VAL A 16 2.43 -5.56 6.72
N VAL A 17 1.85 -5.17 5.60
CA VAL A 17 1.69 -6.06 4.43
C VAL A 17 2.49 -5.50 3.27
N ASP A 18 3.47 -6.28 2.85
CA ASP A 18 4.29 -6.11 1.66
C ASP A 18 4.91 -4.72 1.47
N ILE A 19 5.49 -4.19 2.55
CA ILE A 19 6.28 -2.96 2.58
C ILE A 19 7.32 -2.99 3.71
N ALA A 20 8.50 -2.42 3.48
CA ALA A 20 9.61 -2.30 4.42
C ALA A 20 9.86 -0.83 4.83
N PRO A 21 10.44 -0.58 6.02
CA PRO A 21 10.68 0.78 6.52
C PRO A 21 11.96 1.39 5.91
N ARG A 22 11.98 1.53 4.58
CA ARG A 22 13.05 2.14 3.79
C ARG A 22 12.50 3.14 2.79
N ASN A 23 13.40 3.89 2.17
CA ASN A 23 13.04 4.74 1.04
C ASN A 23 12.71 3.86 -0.17
N TYR A 24 11.65 4.23 -0.87
CA TYR A 24 11.35 3.72 -2.21
C TYR A 24 11.60 4.86 -3.19
N PRO A 25 12.40 4.64 -4.25
CA PRO A 25 12.48 5.62 -5.31
C PRO A 25 11.08 5.84 -5.88
N VAL A 26 10.79 7.06 -6.31
CA VAL A 26 9.53 7.32 -6.99
C VAL A 26 9.56 6.53 -8.31
N HIS A 27 8.65 5.57 -8.42
CA HIS A 27 8.47 4.74 -9.61
C HIS A 27 7.07 4.92 -10.23
N HIS A 28 6.31 5.92 -9.76
CA HIS A 28 4.90 6.11 -10.07
C HIS A 28 4.62 7.30 -11.00
N ASP A 29 5.65 7.94 -11.56
CA ASP A 29 5.51 9.14 -12.40
C ASP A 29 4.54 8.89 -13.55
N ARG A 30 4.65 7.75 -14.24
CA ARG A 30 3.75 7.39 -15.34
C ARG A 30 2.31 7.15 -14.88
N ILE A 31 2.10 6.61 -13.69
CA ILE A 31 0.75 6.41 -13.13
C ILE A 31 0.12 7.79 -12.87
N LEU A 32 0.86 8.70 -12.23
CA LEU A 32 0.39 10.05 -11.95
C LEU A 32 0.15 10.85 -13.23
N GLU A 33 1.03 10.76 -14.22
CA GLU A 33 0.81 11.33 -15.56
C GLU A 33 -0.50 10.83 -16.17
N GLY A 34 -0.75 9.52 -16.13
CA GLY A 34 -1.99 8.93 -16.63
C GLY A 34 -3.23 9.41 -15.89
N LEU A 35 -3.18 9.49 -14.57
CA LEU A 35 -4.30 10.01 -13.76
C LEU A 35 -4.55 11.50 -14.02
N LYS A 36 -3.50 12.29 -14.23
CA LYS A 36 -3.58 13.74 -14.56
C LYS A 36 -4.10 14.00 -15.97
N ALA A 37 -3.81 13.10 -16.91
CA ALA A 37 -4.28 13.22 -18.29
C ALA A 37 -5.79 13.01 -18.43
N ILE A 38 -6.45 12.45 -17.41
CA ILE A 38 -7.88 12.22 -17.39
C ILE A 38 -8.58 13.40 -16.74
N GLN A 39 -9.53 13.99 -17.46
CA GLN A 39 -10.52 14.93 -16.93
C GLN A 39 -11.81 14.15 -16.63
N PRO A 40 -12.11 13.80 -15.36
CA PRO A 40 -13.25 12.93 -15.07
C PRO A 40 -14.58 13.47 -15.57
N SER A 41 -14.80 14.79 -15.50
CA SER A 41 -16.04 15.43 -15.96
C SER A 41 -16.32 15.25 -17.45
N GLU A 42 -15.32 14.92 -18.26
CA GLU A 42 -15.45 14.69 -19.71
C GLU A 42 -15.67 13.21 -20.06
N LEU A 43 -15.54 12.30 -19.09
CA LEU A 43 -15.72 10.87 -19.32
C LEU A 43 -17.19 10.51 -19.48
N THR A 44 -17.49 9.63 -20.44
CA THR A 44 -18.84 9.08 -20.63
C THR A 44 -18.97 7.69 -20.01
N SER A 45 -17.85 6.95 -19.95
CA SER A 45 -17.80 5.60 -19.41
C SER A 45 -16.52 5.33 -18.62
N ARG A 46 -16.51 4.23 -17.85
CA ARG A 46 -15.28 3.71 -17.21
C ARG A 46 -14.30 3.15 -18.24
N ILE A 47 -14.79 2.73 -19.41
CA ILE A 47 -13.94 2.18 -20.49
C ILE A 47 -13.07 3.31 -21.04
N ASP A 48 -13.64 4.51 -21.25
CA ASP A 48 -12.91 5.70 -21.69
C ASP A 48 -11.72 6.01 -20.75
N ALA A 49 -11.92 5.84 -19.44
CA ALA A 49 -10.87 6.04 -18.44
C ALA A 49 -9.79 4.95 -18.49
N ASP A 50 -10.16 3.69 -18.73
CA ASP A 50 -9.19 2.59 -18.90
C ASP A 50 -8.34 2.79 -20.16
N ASP A 51 -8.97 3.14 -21.28
CA ASP A 51 -8.29 3.42 -22.56
C ASP A 51 -7.32 4.59 -22.45
N ALA A 52 -7.69 5.63 -21.68
CA ALA A 52 -6.81 6.74 -21.38
C ALA A 52 -5.61 6.31 -20.52
N LEU A 53 -5.84 5.53 -19.44
CA LEU A 53 -4.79 5.01 -18.58
C LEU A 53 -3.86 4.00 -19.29
N ALA A 54 -4.37 3.22 -20.24
CA ALA A 54 -3.61 2.19 -20.96
C ALA A 54 -2.39 2.74 -21.71
N LYS A 55 -2.40 4.03 -22.05
CA LYS A 55 -1.26 4.74 -22.66
C LYS A 55 -0.07 4.91 -21.71
N TYR A 56 -0.32 4.83 -20.40
CA TYR A 56 0.66 5.10 -19.35
C TYR A 56 0.94 3.87 -18.49
N VAL A 57 -0.09 3.06 -18.23
CA VAL A 57 -0.06 1.89 -17.34
C VAL A 57 -0.48 0.66 -18.15
N PRO A 58 0.46 -0.14 -18.68
CA PRO A 58 0.14 -1.26 -19.54
C PRO A 58 -0.58 -2.41 -18.81
N GLU A 59 -0.38 -2.55 -17.50
CA GLU A 59 -0.95 -3.62 -16.67
C GLU A 59 -2.45 -3.39 -16.42
N PRO A 60 -3.35 -4.23 -16.99
CA PRO A 60 -4.80 -4.03 -16.86
C PRO A 60 -5.27 -4.08 -15.40
N ASP A 61 -4.74 -5.01 -14.61
CA ASP A 61 -5.17 -5.15 -13.21
C ASP A 61 -4.81 -3.91 -12.37
N VAL A 62 -3.67 -3.27 -12.66
CA VAL A 62 -3.28 -2.02 -12.00
C VAL A 62 -4.22 -0.89 -12.39
N ARG A 63 -4.59 -0.78 -13.68
CA ARG A 63 -5.59 0.21 -14.12
C ARG A 63 -6.94 0.00 -13.45
N GLN A 64 -7.44 -1.23 -13.44
CA GLN A 64 -8.72 -1.56 -12.81
C GLN A 64 -8.70 -1.25 -11.30
N PHE A 65 -7.57 -1.50 -10.63
CA PHE A 65 -7.37 -1.09 -9.25
C PHE A 65 -7.42 0.44 -9.08
N LEU A 66 -6.67 1.20 -9.89
CA LEU A 66 -6.66 2.66 -9.87
C LEU A 66 -8.06 3.24 -10.10
N LEU A 67 -8.80 2.71 -11.08
CA LEU A 67 -10.15 3.14 -11.45
C LEU A 67 -11.20 2.85 -10.37
N LYS A 68 -10.90 2.09 -9.31
CA LYS A 68 -11.78 2.03 -8.10
C LYS A 68 -11.92 3.40 -7.43
N ASN A 69 -10.99 4.32 -7.69
CA ASN A 69 -11.06 5.71 -7.23
C ASN A 69 -11.91 6.62 -8.13
N LEU A 70 -12.32 6.16 -9.31
CA LEU A 70 -13.29 6.89 -10.13
C LEU A 70 -14.69 6.66 -9.55
N GLN A 71 -15.44 7.72 -9.31
CA GLN A 71 -16.81 7.67 -8.80
C GLN A 71 -17.74 8.58 -9.58
N ARG A 72 -19.05 8.47 -9.35
CA ARG A 72 -20.01 9.46 -9.81
C ARG A 72 -20.33 10.43 -8.68
N ASP A 73 -20.39 11.71 -8.98
CA ASP A 73 -20.82 12.76 -8.05
C ASP A 73 -22.36 12.88 -8.02
N ALA A 74 -22.87 13.87 -7.27
CA ALA A 74 -24.29 14.14 -7.14
C ALA A 74 -24.99 14.51 -8.47
N ASN A 75 -24.23 15.00 -9.45
CA ASN A 75 -24.71 15.35 -10.79
C ASN A 75 -24.56 14.19 -11.78
N ASN A 76 -24.24 12.99 -11.28
CA ASN A 76 -23.97 11.80 -12.07
C ASN A 76 -22.75 11.93 -13.01
N GLN A 77 -21.86 12.90 -12.77
CA GLN A 77 -20.60 13.08 -13.52
C GLN A 77 -19.47 12.31 -12.87
N PHE A 78 -18.50 11.85 -13.66
CA PHE A 78 -17.34 11.19 -13.06
C PHE A 78 -16.45 12.20 -12.32
N SER A 79 -15.91 11.76 -11.19
CA SER A 79 -14.95 12.50 -10.36
C SER A 79 -13.94 11.55 -9.73
N TRP A 80 -12.77 12.08 -9.37
CA TRP A 80 -11.79 11.34 -8.58
C TRP A 80 -12.16 11.39 -7.09
N LYS A 81 -12.13 10.24 -6.42
CA LYS A 81 -12.10 10.15 -4.95
C LYS A 81 -10.76 10.65 -4.39
N LEU A 82 -9.70 10.42 -5.15
CA LEU A 82 -8.34 10.80 -4.79
C LEU A 82 -8.05 12.24 -5.19
N ASN A 83 -7.22 12.92 -4.39
CA ASN A 83 -6.72 14.23 -4.72
C ASN A 83 -5.47 14.09 -5.59
N VAL A 84 -5.67 13.91 -6.91
CA VAL A 84 -4.56 13.71 -7.88
C VAL A 84 -3.51 14.80 -7.74
N LYS A 85 -3.95 16.06 -7.63
CA LYS A 85 -3.06 17.22 -7.53
C LYS A 85 -2.16 17.15 -6.30
N ALA A 86 -2.73 16.88 -5.12
CA ALA A 86 -1.92 16.76 -3.91
C ALA A 86 -0.95 15.58 -3.98
N LEU A 87 -1.34 14.46 -4.60
CA LEU A 87 -0.45 13.32 -4.79
C LEU A 87 0.73 13.69 -5.70
N ASP A 88 0.47 14.37 -6.82
CA ASP A 88 1.49 14.85 -7.76
C ASP A 88 2.47 15.82 -7.10
N GLU A 89 1.97 16.79 -6.34
CA GLU A 89 2.79 17.80 -5.65
C GLU A 89 3.62 17.22 -4.49
N ASN A 90 3.27 16.05 -3.96
CA ASN A 90 3.85 15.50 -2.72
C ASN A 90 4.36 14.06 -2.85
N ILE A 91 4.46 13.51 -4.06
CA ILE A 91 4.80 12.08 -4.25
C ILE A 91 6.16 11.71 -3.63
N GLU A 92 7.12 12.63 -3.66
CA GLU A 92 8.44 12.46 -3.04
C GLU A 92 8.35 12.28 -1.53
N LEU A 93 7.41 12.93 -0.85
CA LEU A 93 7.22 12.80 0.59
C LEU A 93 6.65 11.42 0.97
N ILE A 94 5.87 10.81 0.07
CA ILE A 94 5.21 9.51 0.31
C ILE A 94 6.25 8.37 0.21
N GLY A 95 7.21 8.47 -0.70
CA GLY A 95 8.27 7.46 -0.89
C GLY A 95 9.41 7.53 0.13
N GLN A 96 9.43 8.58 0.97
CA GLN A 96 10.41 8.70 2.05
C GLN A 96 10.19 7.59 3.08
N GLY A 97 11.30 7.01 3.53
CA GLY A 97 11.33 6.05 4.61
C GLY A 97 10.95 6.70 5.94
N GLU A 98 10.94 5.89 6.99
CA GLU A 98 10.36 6.29 8.26
C GLU A 98 11.07 7.52 8.88
N PRO A 99 10.38 8.66 9.04
CA PRO A 99 11.01 9.92 9.46
C PRO A 99 11.22 9.98 10.98
N TYR A 100 10.57 9.10 11.73
CA TYR A 100 10.60 9.08 13.18
C TYR A 100 11.67 8.12 13.69
N LYS A 101 12.45 8.61 14.67
CA LYS A 101 13.41 7.78 15.42
C LYS A 101 12.68 7.03 16.53
N GLY A 102 13.23 5.89 16.93
CA GLY A 102 12.72 5.06 18.02
C GLY A 102 12.42 3.64 17.57
N THR A 103 11.80 2.89 18.47
CA THR A 103 11.38 1.51 18.27
C THR A 103 9.91 1.36 18.65
N PHE A 104 9.21 0.46 17.96
CA PHE A 104 7.90 0.00 18.36
C PHE A 104 8.07 -1.37 19.01
N GLU A 105 8.10 -1.37 20.34
CA GLU A 105 8.36 -2.56 21.17
C GLU A 105 7.16 -3.52 21.26
N LYS A 106 6.06 -3.20 20.58
CA LYS A 106 4.88 -4.06 20.54
C LYS A 106 4.96 -4.99 19.34
N GLU A 107 4.24 -6.08 19.50
CA GLU A 107 4.21 -7.20 18.59
C GLU A 107 3.77 -6.74 17.19
N THR A 108 4.56 -7.11 16.19
CA THR A 108 4.38 -6.66 14.82
C THR A 108 4.45 -7.83 13.85
N LEU A 109 3.42 -8.03 13.05
CA LEU A 109 3.44 -9.01 11.97
C LEU A 109 3.81 -8.30 10.66
N PHE A 110 4.85 -8.76 10.00
CA PHE A 110 5.14 -8.45 8.60
C PHE A 110 4.68 -9.64 7.74
N VAL A 111 3.94 -9.35 6.67
CA VAL A 111 3.56 -10.34 5.65
C VAL A 111 4.19 -9.91 4.34
N ARG A 112 4.98 -10.78 3.71
CA ARG A 112 5.69 -10.53 2.45
C ARG A 112 5.20 -11.47 1.36
N GLY A 113 4.99 -10.95 0.15
CA GLY A 113 4.89 -11.78 -1.05
C GLY A 113 6.27 -12.15 -1.58
N ILE A 114 6.56 -13.45 -1.77
CA ILE A 114 7.90 -13.90 -2.22
C ILE A 114 8.28 -13.39 -3.62
N LYS A 115 7.29 -13.10 -4.47
CA LYS A 115 7.50 -12.58 -5.83
C LYS A 115 7.51 -11.05 -5.86
N SER A 116 7.37 -10.40 -4.70
CA SER A 116 7.41 -8.95 -4.56
C SER A 116 8.81 -8.46 -4.21
N HIS A 117 9.16 -7.27 -4.70
CA HIS A 117 10.42 -6.57 -4.40
C HIS A 117 10.28 -5.54 -3.27
N TYR A 118 9.13 -5.52 -2.58
CA TYR A 118 8.88 -4.53 -1.53
C TYR A 118 9.58 -4.84 -0.21
N ILE A 119 9.76 -6.12 0.14
CA ILE A 119 10.51 -6.55 1.33
C ILE A 119 11.61 -7.53 0.88
N GLU A 120 12.85 -7.08 0.88
CA GLU A 120 14.00 -7.91 0.51
C GLU A 120 14.69 -8.46 1.76
N ASP A 121 15.56 -9.46 1.62
CA ASP A 121 16.24 -10.02 2.78
C ASP A 121 17.19 -9.02 3.47
N GLY A 122 17.70 -8.03 2.73
CA GLY A 122 18.45 -6.90 3.29
C GLY A 122 17.63 -6.00 4.23
N ASP A 123 16.30 -5.98 4.09
CA ASP A 123 15.42 -5.15 4.91
C ASP A 123 15.22 -5.71 6.32
N ARG A 124 15.50 -7.00 6.54
CA ARG A 124 15.26 -7.70 7.81
C ARG A 124 15.96 -7.04 9.00
N ALA A 125 17.20 -6.60 8.81
CA ALA A 125 17.97 -5.94 9.86
C ALA A 125 17.31 -4.62 10.29
N ARG A 126 16.86 -3.82 9.31
CA ARG A 126 16.19 -2.55 9.57
C ARG A 126 14.81 -2.74 10.20
N ILE A 127 14.05 -3.73 9.74
CA ILE A 127 12.79 -4.13 10.35
C ILE A 127 13.00 -4.49 11.82
N LYS A 128 13.96 -5.38 12.13
CA LYS A 128 14.24 -5.77 13.52
C LYS A 128 14.76 -4.62 14.38
N GLN A 129 15.49 -3.67 13.81
CA GLN A 129 15.93 -2.49 14.53
C GLN A 129 14.75 -1.61 14.97
N LEU A 130 13.74 -1.42 14.12
CA LEU A 130 12.58 -0.56 14.41
C LEU A 130 11.44 -1.30 15.12
N PHE A 131 11.31 -2.61 14.88
CA PHE A 131 10.25 -3.48 15.39
C PHE A 131 10.90 -4.75 15.99
N PRO A 132 11.52 -4.68 17.18
CA PRO A 132 12.27 -5.81 17.74
C PRO A 132 11.43 -7.08 17.89
N HIS A 133 10.15 -6.90 18.24
CA HIS A 133 9.13 -7.94 18.40
C HIS A 133 8.39 -8.27 17.08
N SER A 134 9.06 -8.11 15.93
CA SER A 134 8.47 -8.44 14.64
C SER A 134 8.57 -9.92 14.28
N THR A 135 7.52 -10.48 13.68
CA THR A 135 7.52 -11.77 12.98
C THR A 135 7.33 -11.52 11.48
N LEU A 136 8.06 -12.23 10.62
CA LEU A 136 7.91 -12.15 9.16
C LEU A 136 7.35 -13.46 8.62
N VAL A 137 6.17 -13.39 8.01
CA VAL A 137 5.56 -14.49 7.23
C VAL A 137 5.77 -14.20 5.75
N THR A 138 6.23 -15.20 4.99
CA THR A 138 6.39 -15.09 3.54
C THR A 138 5.36 -15.99 2.84
N MET A 139 4.63 -15.44 1.88
CA MET A 139 3.57 -16.12 1.13
C MET A 139 3.93 -16.19 -0.36
N GLU A 140 3.55 -17.29 -1.02
CA GLU A 140 3.74 -17.53 -2.46
C GLU A 140 2.81 -16.63 -3.31
N THR A 141 3.07 -15.31 -3.31
CA THR A 141 2.29 -14.24 -3.94
C THR A 141 3.20 -13.14 -4.47
N GLY A 142 2.68 -12.30 -5.36
CA GLY A 142 3.24 -10.99 -5.71
C GLY A 142 2.92 -9.92 -4.66
N HIS A 143 2.78 -8.67 -5.10
CA HIS A 143 2.57 -7.54 -4.19
C HIS A 143 1.19 -7.50 -3.54
N TRP A 144 0.17 -8.04 -4.21
CA TRP A 144 -1.20 -8.02 -3.70
C TRP A 144 -1.51 -9.28 -2.89
N VAL A 145 -0.72 -9.52 -1.84
CA VAL A 145 -0.77 -10.72 -0.99
C VAL A 145 -2.20 -11.11 -0.60
N GLN A 146 -2.96 -10.14 -0.09
CA GLN A 146 -4.34 -10.34 0.36
C GLN A 146 -5.35 -10.59 -0.77
N ALA A 147 -5.05 -10.17 -2.00
CA ALA A 147 -5.92 -10.38 -3.15
C ALA A 147 -5.60 -11.68 -3.88
N GLU A 148 -4.31 -12.04 -3.97
CA GLU A 148 -3.85 -13.27 -4.64
C GLU A 148 -4.15 -14.52 -3.81
N LYS A 149 -4.01 -14.44 -2.48
CA LYS A 149 -4.27 -15.56 -1.55
C LYS A 149 -5.08 -15.13 -0.32
N PRO A 150 -6.36 -14.78 -0.49
CA PRO A 150 -7.17 -14.19 0.58
C PRO A 150 -7.36 -15.13 1.79
N GLU A 151 -7.60 -16.41 1.57
CA GLU A 151 -7.84 -17.38 2.65
C GLU A 151 -6.59 -17.60 3.50
N GLU A 152 -5.44 -17.79 2.86
CA GLU A 152 -4.14 -17.94 3.52
C GLU A 152 -3.78 -16.66 4.31
N PHE A 153 -3.97 -15.49 3.69
CA PHE A 153 -3.72 -14.19 4.34
C PHE A 153 -4.60 -14.00 5.58
N VAL A 154 -5.91 -14.30 5.48
CA VAL A 154 -6.84 -14.21 6.61
C VAL A 154 -6.45 -15.17 7.73
N SER A 155 -6.00 -16.39 7.40
CA SER A 155 -5.51 -17.36 8.39
C SER A 155 -4.30 -16.82 9.16
N VAL A 156 -3.32 -16.25 8.45
CA VAL A 156 -2.12 -15.63 9.04
C VAL A 156 -2.50 -14.48 9.97
N VAL A 157 -3.37 -13.58 9.51
CA VAL A 157 -3.85 -12.42 10.29
C VAL A 157 -4.61 -12.87 11.54
N LYS A 158 -5.54 -13.82 11.41
CA LYS A 158 -6.32 -14.34 12.54
C LYS A 158 -5.44 -15.03 13.58
N THR A 159 -4.46 -15.81 13.15
CA THR A 159 -3.49 -16.47 14.05
C THR A 159 -2.77 -15.42 14.89
N PHE A 160 -2.21 -14.39 14.25
CA PHE A 160 -1.53 -13.30 14.96
C PHE A 160 -2.45 -12.55 15.94
N LEU A 161 -3.70 -12.27 15.54
CA LEU A 161 -4.64 -11.57 16.40
C LEU A 161 -5.12 -12.43 17.58
N HIS A 162 -5.35 -13.73 17.38
CA HIS A 162 -5.79 -14.64 18.45
C HIS A 162 -4.71 -14.90 19.49
N GLU A 163 -3.43 -14.96 19.09
CA GLU A 163 -2.31 -15.00 20.05
C GLU A 163 -2.27 -13.78 20.97
N LYS A 164 -2.91 -12.66 20.61
CA LYS A 164 -3.02 -11.47 21.47
C LYS A 164 -4.21 -11.46 22.41
N VAL A 165 -5.28 -12.20 22.10
CA VAL A 165 -6.52 -12.21 22.89
C VAL A 165 -6.44 -13.16 24.10
N ASN A 166 -5.46 -14.07 24.12
CA ASN A 166 -5.27 -15.06 25.19
C ASN A 166 -4.31 -14.61 26.31
N LEU A 167 -4.17 -13.30 26.56
CA LEU A 167 -3.39 -12.71 27.66
C LEU A 167 -4.31 -11.93 28.61
#